data_AF-A0AB34QP80-F1
#
_entry.id   AF-A0AB34QP80-F1
#
_cell.length_a   1.000
_cell.length_b   1.000
_cell.length_c   1.000
_cell.angle_alpha   90.00
_cell.angle_beta   90.00
_cell.angle_gamma   90.00
#
_symmetry.space_group_name_H-M   'P 1'
#
loop_
_entity.id
_entity.type
_entity.pdbx_description
1 polymer ?
#
loop_
_entity_poly.entity_id
_entity_poly.type
_entity_poly.pdbx_seq_one_letter_code
_entity_poly.pdbx_strand_id
1 'polypeptide(L)'
;MTEQERVIKDVITFAERNEEERMFDNVKSYINKIKRQRDNLRIELKKYQSNEKIAELENEIERLRVSSVFILNEKERKEEIKFKKEHREKCDSGIYHFFEATDLGIAVDVKCRECGVDKDITDYSAW
;
A
#
# COMPACT_ATOMS: atom_id res chain seq x y z
N MET A 1 7.87 73.08 24.13
CA MET A 1 7.19 72.12 23.25
C MET A 1 5.79 72.66 23.01
N THR A 2 5.45 72.96 21.76
CA THR A 2 4.17 73.57 21.37
C THR A 2 3.04 72.54 21.42
N GLU A 3 1.78 73.00 21.51
CA GLU A 3 0.59 72.14 21.47
C GLU A 3 0.60 71.22 20.23
N GLN A 4 1.01 71.79 19.09
CA GLN A 4 1.14 71.07 17.81
C GLN A 4 2.20 69.97 17.86
N GLU A 5 3.36 70.23 18.49
CA GLU A 5 4.40 69.20 18.66
C GLU A 5 3.94 68.03 19.54
N ARG A 6 3.10 68.29 20.55
CA ARG A 6 2.54 67.26 21.43
C ARG A 6 1.56 66.36 20.68
N VAL A 7 0.63 66.95 19.94
CA VAL A 7 -0.35 66.21 19.13
C VAL A 7 0.34 65.36 18.06
N ILE A 8 1.36 65.89 17.38
CA ILE A 8 2.12 65.14 16.38
C ILE A 8 2.80 63.92 17.02
N LYS A 9 3.40 64.09 18.21
CA LYS A 9 4.04 63.00 18.94
C LYS A 9 3.06 61.90 19.35
N ASP A 10 1.87 62.27 19.81
CA ASP A 10 0.82 61.32 20.20
C ASP A 10 0.29 60.53 19.00
N VAL A 11 0.12 61.19 17.84
CA VAL A 11 -0.31 60.54 16.59
C VAL A 11 0.75 59.54 16.09
N ILE A 12 2.03 59.91 16.13
CA ILE A 12 3.13 59.00 15.76
C ILE A 12 3.15 57.78 16.69
N THR A 13 3.07 58.00 18.00
CA THR A 13 3.07 56.92 19.00
C THR A 13 1.87 55.98 18.82
N PHE A 14 0.71 56.52 18.47
CA PHE A 14 -0.48 55.71 18.16
C PHE A 14 -0.31 54.91 16.87
N ALA A 15 0.26 55.50 15.83
CA ALA A 15 0.51 54.82 14.55
C ALA A 15 1.50 53.66 14.73
N GLU A 16 2.58 53.87 15.48
CA GLU A 16 3.58 52.84 15.80
C GLU A 16 2.95 51.67 16.57
N ARG A 17 2.15 51.94 17.62
CA ARG A 17 1.45 50.89 18.38
C ARG A 17 0.47 50.09 17.53
N ASN A 18 -0.29 50.75 16.66
CA ASN A 18 -1.25 50.10 15.77
C ASN A 18 -0.52 49.21 14.74
N GLU A 19 0.63 49.65 14.25
CA GLU A 19 1.46 48.86 13.35
C GLU A 19 2.04 47.62 14.06
N GLU A 20 2.56 47.78 15.28
CA GLU A 20 3.03 46.67 16.13
C GLU A 20 1.92 45.63 16.38
N GLU A 21 0.72 46.07 16.76
CA GLU A 21 -0.43 45.17 16.99
C GLU A 21 -0.79 44.35 15.74
N ARG A 22 -0.81 44.98 14.56
CA ARG A 22 -1.06 44.27 13.30
C ARG A 22 0.03 43.26 12.99
N MET A 23 1.29 43.58 13.24
CA MET A 23 2.40 42.64 13.06
C MET A 23 2.25 41.43 14.00
N PHE A 24 1.91 41.66 15.27
CA PHE A 24 1.67 40.58 16.23
C PHE A 24 0.52 39.67 15.82
N ASP A 25 -0.59 40.23 15.33
CA ASP A 25 -1.74 39.43 14.91
C ASP A 25 -1.46 38.62 13.64
N ASN A 26 -0.67 39.17 12.70
CA ASN A 26 -0.19 38.42 11.55
C ASN A 26 0.70 37.24 11.98
N VAL A 27 1.61 37.45 12.93
CA VAL A 27 2.48 36.39 13.48
C VAL A 27 1.65 35.32 14.18
N LYS A 28 0.67 35.70 15.02
CA LYS A 28 -0.25 34.76 15.67
C LYS A 28 -1.02 33.92 14.65
N SER A 29 -1.56 34.56 13.60
CA SER A 29 -2.29 33.89 12.53
C SER A 29 -1.41 32.85 11.82
N TYR A 30 -0.17 33.24 11.51
CA TYR A 30 0.81 32.35 10.88
C TYR A 30 1.19 31.17 11.77
N ILE A 31 1.44 31.40 13.06
CA ILE A 31 1.69 30.34 14.05
C ILE A 31 0.52 29.37 14.12
N ASN A 32 -0.71 29.87 14.13
CA ASN A 32 -1.90 29.03 14.16
C ASN A 32 -2.06 28.20 12.88
N LYS A 33 -1.74 28.77 11.71
CA LYS A 33 -1.72 28.04 10.45
C LYS A 33 -0.72 26.89 10.48
N ILE A 34 0.52 27.15 10.95
CA ILE A 34 1.55 26.12 11.07
C ILE A 34 1.12 25.02 12.05
N LYS A 35 0.55 25.38 13.21
CA LYS A 35 0.05 24.40 14.18
C LYS A 35 -0.99 23.46 13.55
N ARG A 36 -1.96 24.00 12.81
CA ARG A 36 -2.96 23.21 12.08
C ARG A 36 -2.32 22.29 11.04
N GLN A 37 -1.36 22.78 10.27
CA GLN A 37 -0.65 21.96 9.28
C GLN A 37 0.11 20.80 9.94
N ARG A 38 0.82 21.07 11.04
CA ARG A 38 1.50 20.03 11.84
C ARG A 38 0.51 18.99 12.36
N ASP A 39 -0.64 19.42 12.89
CA ASP A 39 -1.61 18.50 13.48
C ASP A 39 -2.28 17.63 12.39
N ASN A 40 -2.57 18.21 11.22
CA ASN A 40 -3.03 17.45 10.05
C ASN A 40 -1.99 16.42 9.58
N LEU A 41 -0.72 16.82 9.44
CA LEU A 41 0.36 15.91 9.05
C LEU A 41 0.56 14.79 10.08
N ARG A 42 0.37 15.06 11.38
CA ARG A 42 0.40 14.02 12.42
C ARG A 42 -0.74 13.02 12.30
N ILE A 43 -1.95 13.48 11.97
CA ILE A 43 -3.10 12.60 11.72
C ILE A 43 -2.84 11.76 10.47
N GLU A 44 -2.31 12.37 9.41
CA GLU A 44 -1.98 11.68 8.17
C GLU A 44 -0.87 10.65 8.37
N LEU A 45 0.21 11.01 9.08
CA LEU A 45 1.27 10.08 9.45
C LEU A 45 0.74 8.90 10.28
N LYS A 46 -0.19 9.15 11.22
CA LYS A 46 -0.85 8.07 11.96
C LYS A 46 -1.64 7.12 11.07
N LYS A 47 -2.22 7.58 9.96
CA LYS A 47 -2.90 6.71 8.98
C LYS A 47 -1.91 5.83 8.20
N TYR A 48 -0.71 6.35 7.93
CA TYR A 48 0.34 5.55 7.30
C TYR A 48 1.04 4.61 8.29
N GLN A 49 1.12 4.98 9.57
CA GLN A 49 1.63 4.14 10.66
C GLN A 49 0.61 3.11 11.15
N SER A 50 -0.69 3.38 11.01
CA SER A 50 -1.69 2.33 11.06
C SER A 50 -1.47 1.49 9.83
N ASN A 51 -0.61 0.49 10.02
CA ASN A 51 -0.37 -0.67 9.18
C ASN A 51 -1.67 -1.44 8.88
N GLU A 52 -2.85 -0.82 8.80
CA GLU A 52 -4.12 -1.48 8.54
C GLU A 52 -4.04 -2.20 7.19
N LYS A 53 -3.51 -1.52 6.16
CA LYS A 53 -3.36 -2.17 4.86
C LYS A 53 -2.25 -3.22 4.84
N ILE A 54 -1.16 -2.99 5.55
CA ILE A 54 -0.07 -3.97 5.68
C ILE A 54 -0.56 -5.19 6.45
N ALA A 55 -1.26 -5.01 7.56
CA ALA A 55 -1.85 -6.05 8.38
C ALA A 55 -2.98 -6.79 7.66
N GLU A 56 -3.77 -6.11 6.83
CA GLU A 56 -4.74 -6.77 5.93
C GLU A 56 -4.01 -7.72 4.96
N LEU A 57 -2.94 -7.23 4.32
CA LEU A 57 -2.15 -8.01 3.36
C LEU A 57 -1.39 -9.15 4.06
N GLU A 58 -0.83 -8.93 5.23
CA GLU A 58 -0.17 -9.95 6.05
C GLU A 58 -1.17 -11.04 6.49
N ASN A 59 -2.38 -10.65 6.93
CA ASN A 59 -3.45 -11.60 7.24
C ASN A 59 -3.92 -12.38 6.00
N GLU A 60 -3.94 -11.75 4.83
CA GLU A 60 -4.28 -12.42 3.58
C GLU A 60 -3.19 -13.43 3.16
N ILE A 61 -1.91 -13.05 3.28
CA ILE A 61 -0.77 -13.95 3.05
C ILE A 61 -0.82 -15.13 4.02
N GLU A 62 -1.10 -14.90 5.30
CA GLU A 62 -1.17 -15.96 6.30
C GLU A 62 -2.38 -16.88 6.05
N ARG A 63 -3.54 -16.32 5.70
CA ARG A 63 -4.69 -17.13 5.26
C ARG A 63 -4.34 -17.99 4.06
N LEU A 64 -3.68 -17.42 3.05
CA LEU A 64 -3.25 -18.16 1.86
C LEU A 64 -2.28 -19.29 2.24
N ARG A 65 -1.29 -19.02 3.08
CA ARG A 65 -0.35 -20.04 3.58
C ARG A 65 -1.05 -21.18 4.33
N VAL A 66 -1.98 -20.87 5.23
CA VAL A 66 -2.66 -21.87 6.06
C VAL A 66 -3.71 -22.66 5.27
N SER A 67 -4.33 -22.06 4.25
CA SER A 67 -5.40 -22.70 3.47
C SER A 67 -4.93 -23.34 2.16
N SER A 68 -3.75 -23.00 1.64
CA SER A 68 -3.21 -23.62 0.43
C SER A 68 -2.36 -24.84 0.76
N VAL A 69 -2.65 -25.99 0.13
CA VAL A 69 -1.73 -27.14 0.10
C VAL A 69 -0.50 -26.80 -0.77
N PHE A 70 -0.68 -25.96 -1.80
CA PHE A 70 0.38 -25.42 -2.66
C PHE A 70 -0.10 -24.18 -3.43
N ILE A 71 0.81 -23.28 -3.81
CA ILE A 71 0.52 -22.10 -4.65
C ILE A 71 1.38 -22.17 -5.91
N LEU A 72 0.72 -22.30 -7.07
CA LEU A 72 1.38 -22.22 -8.38
C LEU A 72 1.80 -20.78 -8.70
N ASN A 73 2.96 -20.59 -9.30
CA ASN A 73 3.34 -19.29 -9.85
C ASN A 73 2.56 -18.97 -11.14
N GLU A 74 2.76 -17.76 -11.68
CA GLU A 74 1.97 -17.29 -12.83
C GLU A 74 2.15 -18.16 -14.09
N LYS A 75 3.35 -18.70 -14.33
CA LYS A 75 3.64 -19.53 -15.51
C LYS A 75 3.05 -20.93 -15.35
N GLU A 76 3.28 -21.57 -14.21
CA GLU A 76 2.65 -22.86 -13.85
C GLU A 76 1.13 -22.78 -13.96
N ARG A 77 0.53 -21.71 -13.44
CA ARG A 77 -0.91 -21.48 -13.51
C ARG A 77 -1.42 -21.30 -14.95
N LYS A 78 -0.66 -20.62 -15.81
CA LYS A 78 -1.02 -20.48 -17.24
C LYS A 78 -0.99 -21.83 -17.95
N GLU A 79 0.03 -22.64 -17.70
CA GLU A 79 0.14 -23.98 -18.28
C GLU A 79 -0.93 -24.93 -17.75
N GLU A 80 -1.29 -24.83 -16.47
CA GLU A 80 -2.42 -25.57 -15.87
C GLU A 80 -3.75 -25.22 -16.57
N ILE A 81 -4.04 -23.93 -16.76
CA ILE A 81 -5.26 -23.47 -17.45
C ILE A 81 -5.28 -23.97 -18.90
N LYS A 82 -4.13 -23.93 -19.59
CA LYS A 82 -4.00 -24.43 -20.96
C LYS A 82 -4.28 -25.93 -21.02
N PHE A 83 -3.65 -26.71 -20.14
CA PHE A 83 -3.88 -28.15 -20.02
C PHE A 83 -5.36 -28.47 -19.79
N LYS A 84 -6.01 -27.78 -18.85
CA LYS A 84 -7.45 -27.93 -18.57
C LYS A 84 -8.32 -27.61 -19.79
N LYS A 85 -8.03 -26.53 -20.52
CA LYS A 85 -8.82 -26.14 -21.71
C LYS A 85 -8.69 -27.18 -22.82
N GLU A 86 -7.47 -27.60 -23.14
CA GLU A 86 -7.20 -28.62 -24.16
C GLU A 86 -7.82 -29.97 -23.79
N HIS A 87 -7.81 -30.32 -22.50
CA HIS A 87 -8.37 -31.57 -22.03
C HIS A 87 -9.88 -31.55 -21.86
N ARG A 88 -10.51 -30.40 -21.54
CA ARG A 88 -11.98 -30.32 -21.38
C ARG A 88 -12.75 -30.72 -22.63
N GLU A 89 -12.17 -30.51 -23.82
CA GLU A 89 -12.77 -30.96 -25.08
C GLU A 89 -12.78 -32.48 -25.25
N LYS A 90 -11.87 -33.20 -24.59
CA LYS A 90 -11.69 -34.65 -24.70
C LYS A 90 -12.14 -35.43 -23.46
N CYS A 91 -12.04 -34.81 -22.29
CA CYS A 91 -12.25 -35.40 -20.97
C CYS A 91 -12.90 -34.33 -20.08
N ASP A 92 -14.16 -34.53 -19.68
CA ASP A 92 -14.86 -33.64 -18.74
C ASP A 92 -14.57 -34.10 -17.30
N SER A 93 -13.28 -34.09 -16.93
CA SER A 93 -12.82 -34.60 -15.64
C SER A 93 -11.88 -33.65 -14.93
N GLY A 94 -11.74 -33.85 -13.62
CA GLY A 94 -10.77 -33.14 -12.81
C GLY A 94 -9.32 -33.53 -13.13
N ILE A 95 -8.38 -32.76 -12.60
CA ILE A 95 -6.95 -33.06 -12.70
C ILE A 95 -6.37 -33.33 -11.31
N TYR A 96 -5.33 -34.15 -11.27
CA TYR A 96 -4.44 -34.30 -10.12
C TYR A 96 -3.25 -33.36 -10.27
N HIS A 97 -2.76 -32.85 -9.14
CA HIS A 97 -1.49 -32.16 -9.04
C HIS A 97 -0.50 -33.04 -8.30
N PHE A 98 0.70 -33.17 -8.84
CA PHE A 98 1.83 -33.83 -8.19
C PHE A 98 2.89 -32.77 -7.89
N PHE A 99 3.42 -32.83 -6.68
CA PHE A 99 4.46 -31.94 -6.19
C PHE A 99 5.64 -32.79 -5.75
N GLU A 100 6.76 -32.65 -6.43
CA GLU A 100 7.99 -33.38 -6.12
C GLU A 100 9.08 -32.40 -5.69
N ALA A 101 9.56 -32.56 -4.46
CA ALA A 101 10.67 -31.76 -3.95
C ALA A 101 12.00 -32.28 -4.53
N THR A 102 12.75 -31.39 -5.17
CA THR A 102 14.08 -31.64 -5.73
C THR A 102 15.14 -30.86 -4.93
N ASP A 103 16.41 -30.99 -5.31
CA ASP A 103 17.51 -30.20 -4.76
C ASP A 103 17.49 -28.73 -5.21
N LEU A 104 16.80 -28.43 -6.31
CA LEU A 104 16.68 -27.09 -6.91
C LEU A 104 15.37 -26.39 -6.57
N GLY A 105 14.29 -27.13 -6.31
CA GLY A 105 12.96 -26.55 -6.08
C GLY A 105 11.85 -27.60 -5.96
N ILE A 106 10.62 -27.23 -6.34
CA ILE A 106 9.48 -28.14 -6.36
C ILE A 106 8.98 -28.29 -7.79
N ALA A 107 9.16 -29.48 -8.37
CA ALA A 107 8.59 -29.81 -9.66
C ALA A 107 7.07 -30.00 -9.52
N VAL A 108 6.34 -29.55 -10.54
CA VAL A 108 4.88 -29.58 -10.57
C VAL A 108 4.40 -30.25 -11.83
N ASP A 109 3.70 -31.36 -11.67
CA ASP A 109 3.00 -32.05 -12.75
C ASP A 109 1.48 -31.98 -12.58
N VAL A 110 0.78 -31.97 -13.70
CA VAL A 110 -0.68 -32.14 -13.75
C VAL A 110 -1.04 -33.40 -14.52
N LYS A 111 -2.07 -34.12 -14.06
CA LYS A 111 -2.55 -35.32 -14.73
C LYS A 111 -4.07 -35.35 -14.84
N CYS A 112 -4.57 -35.68 -16.02
CA CYS A 112 -6.00 -35.90 -16.24
C CYS A 112 -6.46 -37.14 -15.48
N ARG A 113 -7.56 -37.02 -14.72
CA ARG A 113 -8.13 -38.15 -13.96
C ARG A 113 -8.72 -39.24 -14.85
N GLU A 114 -9.21 -38.88 -16.04
CA GLU A 114 -9.93 -39.79 -16.92
C GLU A 114 -9.01 -40.50 -17.92
N CYS A 115 -8.25 -39.75 -18.73
CA CYS A 115 -7.37 -40.35 -19.75
C CYS A 115 -5.95 -40.64 -19.25
N GLY A 116 -5.59 -40.15 -18.05
CA GLY A 116 -4.28 -40.38 -17.47
C GLY A 116 -3.12 -39.63 -18.12
N VAL A 117 -3.37 -38.77 -19.12
CA VAL A 117 -2.33 -37.91 -19.71
C VAL A 117 -1.80 -36.97 -18.63
N ASP A 118 -0.49 -36.93 -18.50
CA ASP A 118 0.26 -36.05 -17.61
C ASP A 118 1.06 -34.99 -18.38
N LYS A 119 1.43 -33.93 -17.67
CA LYS A 119 2.23 -32.83 -18.20
C LYS A 119 3.00 -32.15 -17.06
N ASP A 120 4.31 -32.01 -17.25
CA ASP A 120 5.16 -31.13 -16.45
C ASP A 120 4.83 -29.66 -16.76
N ILE A 121 4.52 -28.91 -15.70
CA ILE A 121 4.22 -27.48 -15.77
C ILE A 121 5.22 -26.63 -14.97
N THR A 122 6.29 -27.24 -14.45
CA THR A 122 7.32 -26.59 -13.62
C THR A 122 7.91 -25.36 -14.30
N ASP A 123 7.97 -24.23 -13.57
CA ASP A 123 8.72 -23.05 -14.04
C ASP A 123 10.19 -23.14 -13.63
N TYR A 124 11.01 -23.68 -14.53
CA TYR A 124 12.46 -23.76 -14.34
C TYR A 124 13.19 -22.42 -14.39
N SER A 125 12.51 -21.29 -14.64
CA SER A 125 13.20 -19.99 -14.79
C SER A 125 13.83 -19.43 -13.53
N ALA A 126 13.42 -19.95 -12.36
CA ALA A 126 13.91 -19.52 -11.06
C ALA A 126 14.84 -20.55 -10.39
N TRP A 127 15.20 -21.62 -11.11
CA TRP A 127 16.04 -22.71 -10.63
C TRP A 127 17.48 -22.54 -11.11
#